data_AF-A0A937WEM0-F1
#
_entry.id   AF-A0A937WEM0-F1
#
_cell.length_a   1.000
_cell.length_b   1.000
_cell.length_c   1.000
_cell.angle_alpha   90.00
_cell.angle_beta   90.00
_cell.angle_gamma   90.00
#
_symmetry.space_group_name_H-M   'P 1'
#
loop_
_entity.id
_entity.type
_entity.pdbx_description
1 polymer ?
#
loop_
_entity_poly.entity_id
_entity_poly.type
_entity_poly.pdbx_seq_one_letter_code
_entity_poly.pdbx_strand_id
1 'polypeptide(L)'
;MLELIDTEYDRLLTEREDYRSKIQVGGGDRRLNSDVLEAILDDRLPRKNKNGYEPYSMLVWELSKLGITRAKEIEELISRRLGEAIEEYQKIVGGRQKKSGDANDDETDVFFTHTGLLNIMLEKEYGLGFHSKIFEKVEDELSPDEEPTGA
;
A
#
# COMPACT_ATOMS: atom_id res chain seq x y z
N MET A 1 6.68 -24.06 -5.84
CA MET A 1 6.91 -23.29 -4.60
C MET A 1 5.69 -22.39 -4.31
N LEU A 2 4.52 -22.97 -4.04
CA LEU A 2 3.35 -22.21 -3.55
C LEU A 2 3.22 -22.32 -2.02
N GLU A 3 3.50 -23.50 -1.47
CA GLU A 3 3.28 -23.83 -0.06
C GLU A 3 4.08 -22.95 0.94
N LEU A 4 5.26 -22.45 0.57
CA LEU A 4 6.09 -21.64 1.47
C LEU A 4 5.54 -20.22 1.65
N ILE A 5 4.89 -19.65 0.61
CA ILE A 5 4.33 -18.30 0.64
C ILE A 5 3.00 -18.31 1.38
N ASP A 6 2.18 -19.34 1.16
CA ASP A 6 0.94 -19.55 1.92
C ASP A 6 1.26 -19.71 3.43
N THR A 7 2.36 -20.39 3.77
CA THR A 7 2.81 -20.53 5.17
C THR A 7 3.23 -19.19 5.79
N GLU A 8 3.94 -18.32 5.04
CA GLU A 8 4.31 -16.98 5.52
C GLU A 8 3.09 -16.05 5.61
N TYR A 9 2.10 -16.21 4.72
CA TYR A 9 0.84 -15.48 4.79
C TYR A 9 0.01 -15.88 6.01
N ASP A 10 -0.12 -17.19 6.28
CA ASP A 10 -0.82 -17.69 7.47
C ASP A 10 -0.11 -17.24 8.76
N ARG A 11 1.22 -17.18 8.75
CA ARG A 11 2.02 -16.62 9.83
C ARG A 11 1.74 -15.13 10.03
N LEU A 12 1.73 -14.34 8.95
CA LEU A 12 1.40 -12.91 8.99
C LEU A 12 -0.05 -12.67 9.46
N LEU A 13 -0.99 -13.54 9.07
CA LEU A 13 -2.39 -13.49 9.52
C LEU A 13 -2.51 -13.79 11.02
N THR A 14 -1.71 -14.71 11.53
CA THR A 14 -1.65 -15.05 12.95
C THR A 14 -0.98 -13.93 13.76
N GLU A 15 0.13 -13.37 13.27
CA GLU A 15 0.78 -12.19 13.86
C GLU A 15 -0.17 -10.96 13.87
N ARG A 16 -1.06 -10.84 12.88
CA ARG A 16 -2.10 -9.79 12.81
C ARG A 16 -3.14 -9.90 13.94
N GLU A 17 -3.60 -11.10 14.28
CA GLU A 17 -4.55 -11.30 15.39
C GLU A 17 -3.91 -10.94 16.73
N ASP A 18 -2.66 -11.34 16.92
CA ASP A 18 -1.90 -11.06 18.13
C ASP A 18 -1.59 -9.56 18.27
N TYR A 19 -1.31 -8.86 17.17
CA TYR A 19 -1.05 -7.43 17.18
C TYR A 19 -2.31 -6.57 17.38
N ARG A 20 -3.48 -6.96 16.87
CA ARG A 20 -4.76 -6.29 17.19
C ARG A 20 -5.00 -6.18 18.69
N SER A 21 -4.58 -7.20 19.45
CA SER A 21 -4.70 -7.20 20.91
C SER A 21 -3.73 -6.22 21.59
N LYS A 22 -2.58 -5.93 20.95
CA LYS A 22 -1.51 -5.07 21.47
C LYS A 22 -1.71 -3.58 21.13
N ILE A 23 -2.22 -3.24 19.93
CA ILE A 23 -2.51 -1.84 19.55
C ILE A 23 -3.57 -1.20 20.44
N GLN A 24 -4.56 -1.97 20.90
CA GLN A 24 -5.60 -1.43 21.79
C GLN A 24 -5.05 -0.89 23.13
N VAL A 25 -3.79 -1.19 23.47
CA VAL A 25 -3.21 -0.85 24.79
C VAL A 25 -2.14 0.24 24.71
N GLY A 26 -1.72 0.72 23.52
CA GLY A 26 -0.54 1.58 23.41
C GLY A 26 -0.52 2.58 22.26
N GLY A 27 -1.23 3.71 22.42
CA GLY A 27 -0.90 4.97 21.72
C GLY A 27 -1.91 5.37 20.66
N GLY A 28 -2.73 6.37 21.00
CA GLY A 28 -3.89 6.80 20.23
C GLY A 28 -3.59 7.21 18.79
N ASP A 29 -4.61 7.01 17.96
CA ASP A 29 -4.84 7.58 16.63
C ASP A 29 -3.90 8.74 16.24
N ARG A 30 -2.71 8.39 15.75
CA ARG A 30 -1.68 9.35 15.33
C ARG A 30 -1.93 9.76 13.89
N ARG A 31 -1.71 11.04 13.59
CA ARG A 31 -1.67 11.54 12.21
C ARG A 31 -0.59 10.81 11.41
N LEU A 32 -0.92 10.48 10.17
CA LEU A 32 -0.02 9.86 9.23
C LEU A 32 1.06 10.86 8.79
N ASN A 33 2.31 10.40 8.79
CA ASN A 33 3.46 11.08 8.22
C ASN A 33 4.41 10.02 7.63
N SER A 34 5.49 10.42 6.97
CA SER A 34 6.39 9.49 6.28
C SER A 34 6.97 8.42 7.22
N ASP A 35 7.45 8.83 8.40
CA ASP A 35 8.06 7.92 9.38
C ASP A 35 7.04 6.91 9.93
N VAL A 36 5.81 7.37 10.18
CA VAL A 36 4.71 6.52 10.64
C VAL A 36 4.28 5.55 9.54
N LEU A 37 4.20 6.01 8.29
CA LEU A 37 3.88 5.15 7.16
C LEU A 37 4.95 4.07 6.98
N GLU A 38 6.22 4.45 6.96
CA GLU A 38 7.34 3.51 6.88
C GLU A 38 7.29 2.47 8.00
N ALA A 39 7.10 2.91 9.25
CA ALA A 39 7.03 2.00 10.38
C ALA A 39 5.85 1.01 10.27
N ILE A 40 4.69 1.45 9.78
CA ILE A 40 3.54 0.57 9.56
C ILE A 40 3.84 -0.42 8.42
N LEU A 41 4.43 0.03 7.31
CA LEU A 41 4.72 -0.85 6.17
C LEU A 41 5.82 -1.87 6.51
N ASP A 42 6.86 -1.46 7.24
CA ASP A 42 7.94 -2.33 7.75
C ASP A 42 7.44 -3.43 8.69
N ASP A 43 6.39 -3.13 9.45
CA ASP A 43 5.76 -4.05 10.39
C ASP A 43 4.74 -4.97 9.68
N ARG A 44 3.96 -4.42 8.74
CA ARG A 44 2.81 -5.11 8.15
C ARG A 44 3.07 -5.80 6.83
N LEU A 45 4.10 -5.39 6.10
CA LEU A 45 4.45 -5.95 4.81
C LEU A 45 5.73 -6.80 4.93
N PRO A 46 5.92 -7.78 4.04
CA PRO A 46 7.12 -8.59 4.07
C PRO A 46 8.38 -7.72 3.99
N ARG A 47 9.33 -7.89 4.91
CA ARG A 47 10.58 -7.11 4.90
C ARG A 47 11.39 -7.27 3.61
N LYS A 48 11.27 -8.43 2.97
CA LYS A 48 11.89 -8.71 1.66
C LYS A 48 11.40 -7.78 0.55
N ASN A 49 10.22 -7.17 0.75
CA ASN A 49 9.61 -6.24 -0.18
C ASN A 49 10.09 -4.79 0.03
N LYS A 50 10.92 -4.51 1.04
CA LYS A 50 11.49 -3.17 1.20
C LYS A 50 12.63 -2.98 0.22
N ASN A 51 12.51 -2.01 -0.68
CA ASN A 51 13.58 -1.71 -1.64
C ASN A 51 14.21 -0.35 -1.34
N GLY A 52 15.46 -0.36 -0.87
CA GLY A 52 16.32 0.82 -0.74
C GLY A 52 15.58 2.09 -0.30
N TYR A 53 15.42 3.03 -1.24
CA TYR A 53 14.72 4.30 -1.03
C TYR A 53 13.28 4.23 -1.57
N GLU A 54 12.31 4.39 -0.68
CA GLU A 54 10.89 4.46 -1.03
C GLU A 54 10.33 5.88 -0.79
N PRO A 55 9.57 6.47 -1.74
CA PRO A 55 9.10 7.85 -1.66
C PRO A 55 7.87 8.00 -0.73
N TYR A 56 8.02 7.67 0.55
CA TYR A 56 6.91 7.70 1.52
C TYR A 56 6.27 9.08 1.67
N SER A 57 7.03 10.16 1.50
CA SER A 57 6.50 11.53 1.52
C SER A 57 5.45 11.77 0.43
N MET A 58 5.67 11.24 -0.77
CA MET A 58 4.74 11.34 -1.88
C MET A 58 3.49 10.50 -1.60
N LEU A 59 3.67 9.27 -1.10
CA LEU A 59 2.55 8.40 -0.72
C LEU A 59 1.68 9.02 0.38
N VAL A 60 2.27 9.61 1.42
CA VAL A 60 1.51 10.28 2.47
C VAL A 60 0.68 11.43 1.90
N TRP A 61 1.22 12.20 0.95
CA TRP A 61 0.46 13.24 0.27
C TRP A 61 -0.70 12.65 -0.54
N GLU A 62 -0.47 11.60 -1.34
CA GLU A 62 -1.53 10.92 -2.11
C GLU A 62 -2.62 10.35 -1.19
N LEU A 63 -2.23 9.68 -0.11
CA LEU A 63 -3.13 9.14 0.91
C LEU A 63 -3.98 10.24 1.53
N SER A 64 -3.40 11.42 1.82
CA SER A 64 -4.15 12.56 2.34
C SER A 64 -5.22 13.04 1.35
N LYS A 65 -4.94 13.01 0.04
CA LYS A 65 -5.93 13.34 -1.01
C LYS A 65 -7.04 12.30 -1.07
N LEU A 66 -6.74 11.04 -0.78
CA LEU A 66 -7.76 9.98 -0.66
C LEU A 66 -8.53 10.02 0.67
N GLY A 67 -8.19 10.96 1.56
CA GLY A 67 -8.82 11.12 2.88
C GLY A 67 -8.20 10.23 3.97
N ILE A 68 -7.14 9.50 3.66
CA ILE A 68 -6.40 8.68 4.61
C ILE A 68 -5.34 9.54 5.28
N THR A 69 -5.61 9.91 6.53
CA THR A 69 -4.80 10.88 7.29
C THR A 69 -4.31 10.34 8.63
N ARG A 70 -4.71 9.13 9.00
CA ARG A 70 -4.44 8.51 10.29
C ARG A 70 -3.78 7.14 10.12
N ALA A 71 -2.88 6.82 11.03
CA ALA A 71 -2.20 5.52 11.07
C ALA A 71 -3.17 4.34 11.01
N LYS A 72 -4.25 4.43 11.80
CA LYS A 72 -5.27 3.38 11.91
C LYS A 72 -5.96 3.09 10.58
N GLU A 73 -6.19 4.11 9.75
CA GLU A 73 -6.84 3.95 8.45
C GLU A 73 -5.97 3.15 7.48
N ILE A 74 -4.64 3.33 7.55
CA ILE A 74 -3.67 2.52 6.79
C ILE A 74 -3.65 1.07 7.30
N GLU A 75 -3.61 0.87 8.62
CA GLU A 75 -3.63 -0.48 9.18
C GLU A 75 -4.92 -1.23 8.81
N GLU A 76 -6.04 -0.54 8.83
CA GLU A 76 -7.33 -1.08 8.41
C GLU A 76 -7.35 -1.38 6.91
N LEU A 77 -6.82 -0.49 6.05
CA LEU A 77 -6.67 -0.72 4.61
C LEU A 77 -5.83 -1.97 4.33
N ILE A 78 -4.64 -2.06 4.92
CA ILE A 78 -3.74 -3.21 4.77
C ILE A 78 -4.45 -4.48 5.25
N SER A 79 -5.09 -4.43 6.42
CA SER A 79 -5.82 -5.58 6.95
C SER A 79 -6.96 -6.06 6.04
N ARG A 80 -7.58 -5.18 5.24
CA ARG A 80 -8.66 -5.53 4.32
C ARG A 80 -8.14 -6.05 2.98
N ARG A 81 -7.07 -5.45 2.45
CA ARG A 81 -6.65 -5.62 1.05
C ARG A 81 -5.34 -6.37 0.84
N LEU A 82 -4.59 -6.68 1.89
CA LEU A 82 -3.29 -7.35 1.77
C LEU A 82 -3.38 -8.67 1.02
N GLY A 83 -4.36 -9.53 1.32
CA GLY A 83 -4.54 -10.81 0.64
C GLY A 83 -4.76 -10.63 -0.87
N GLU A 84 -5.70 -9.77 -1.26
CA GLU A 84 -5.96 -9.46 -2.67
C GLU A 84 -4.75 -8.85 -3.37
N ALA A 85 -3.97 -8.01 -2.67
CA ALA A 85 -2.77 -7.39 -3.21
C ALA A 85 -1.64 -8.41 -3.44
N ILE A 86 -1.48 -9.39 -2.53
CA ILE A 86 -0.52 -10.49 -2.69
C ILE A 86 -0.92 -11.41 -3.85
N GLU A 87 -2.20 -11.73 -4.00
CA GLU A 87 -2.68 -12.54 -5.12
C GLU A 87 -2.46 -11.85 -6.47
N GLU A 88 -2.78 -10.55 -6.56
CA GLU A 88 -2.52 -9.74 -7.75
C GLU A 88 -1.02 -9.68 -8.05
N TYR A 89 -0.19 -9.48 -7.02
CA TYR A 89 1.26 -9.57 -7.09
C TYR A 89 1.73 -10.88 -7.73
N GLN A 90 1.22 -12.02 -7.26
CA GLN A 90 1.58 -13.34 -7.81
C GLN A 90 1.20 -13.49 -9.29
N LYS A 91 0.03 -12.96 -9.69
CA LYS A 91 -0.42 -12.99 -11.09
C LYS A 91 0.49 -12.16 -12.00
N ILE A 92 0.91 -10.98 -11.56
CA ILE A 92 1.80 -10.10 -12.36
C ILE A 92 3.17 -10.75 -12.51
N VAL A 93 3.76 -11.28 -11.43
CA VAL A 93 5.08 -11.93 -11.45
C VAL A 93 5.04 -13.23 -12.28
N GLY A 94 4.08 -14.12 -12.02
CA GLY A 94 3.92 -15.37 -12.76
C GLY A 94 3.56 -15.17 -14.24
N GLY A 95 2.87 -14.06 -14.56
CA GLY A 95 2.58 -13.67 -15.94
C GLY A 95 3.80 -13.17 -16.73
N ARG A 96 4.79 -12.58 -16.04
CA ARG A 96 6.08 -12.16 -16.66
C ARG A 96 6.98 -13.36 -16.95
N GLN A 97 7.09 -14.32 -16.03
CA GLN A 97 7.90 -15.53 -16.22
C GLN A 97 7.45 -16.36 -17.43
N LYS A 98 6.15 -16.42 -17.75
CA LYS A 98 5.64 -17.18 -18.91
C LYS A 98 5.98 -16.58 -20.28
N LYS A 99 6.38 -15.30 -20.37
CA LYS A 99 6.69 -14.64 -21.65
C LYS A 99 8.19 -14.65 -21.99
N SER A 100 9.06 -14.93 -21.03
CA SER A 100 10.51 -15.00 -21.23
C SER A 100 10.90 -16.46 -21.44
N GLY A 101 11.03 -16.89 -22.70
CA GLY A 101 11.44 -18.25 -23.07
C GLY A 101 12.94 -18.52 -22.97
N ASP A 102 13.66 -17.87 -22.05
CA ASP A 102 15.11 -18.05 -21.88
C ASP A 102 15.41 -18.73 -20.55
N ALA A 103 16.04 -19.91 -20.63
CA ALA A 103 16.27 -20.84 -19.54
C ALA A 103 17.48 -20.49 -18.65
N ASN A 104 17.70 -19.21 -18.37
CA ASN A 104 18.73 -18.74 -17.44
C ASN A 104 18.28 -17.48 -16.69
N ASP A 105 17.05 -17.46 -16.20
CA ASP A 105 16.62 -16.40 -15.29
C ASP A 105 16.68 -16.98 -13.89
N ASP A 106 17.75 -16.60 -13.18
CA ASP A 106 17.88 -16.74 -11.74
C ASP A 106 16.52 -16.49 -11.08
N GLU A 107 16.22 -17.25 -10.02
CA GLU A 107 15.11 -17.03 -9.09
C GLU A 107 15.24 -15.66 -8.40
N THR A 108 15.27 -14.59 -9.17
CA THR A 108 15.56 -13.24 -8.72
C THR A 108 14.23 -12.64 -8.32
N ASP A 109 13.78 -12.97 -7.11
CA ASP A 109 13.37 -12.00 -6.09
C ASP A 109 12.75 -10.67 -6.58
N VAL A 110 11.83 -10.71 -7.56
CA VAL A 110 11.04 -9.52 -7.94
C VAL A 110 9.92 -9.34 -6.92
N PHE A 111 10.31 -9.05 -5.69
CA PHE A 111 9.41 -8.54 -4.68
C PHE A 111 9.01 -7.12 -5.08
N PHE A 112 7.70 -6.87 -5.15
CA PHE A 112 7.19 -5.52 -5.29
C PHE A 112 7.57 -4.75 -4.03
N THR A 113 7.92 -3.49 -4.21
CA THR A 113 8.23 -2.56 -3.11
C THR A 113 7.06 -2.44 -2.12
N HIS A 114 7.29 -1.93 -0.91
CA HIS A 114 6.17 -1.64 0.01
C HIS A 114 5.19 -0.66 -0.64
N THR A 115 5.72 0.35 -1.34
CA THR A 115 4.93 1.26 -2.18
C THR A 115 4.10 0.53 -3.25
N GLY A 116 4.66 -0.49 -3.89
CA GLY A 116 3.99 -1.25 -4.95
C GLY A 116 2.81 -2.06 -4.41
N LEU A 117 2.99 -2.75 -3.29
CA LEU A 117 1.90 -3.45 -2.62
C LEU A 117 0.81 -2.48 -2.14
N LEU A 118 1.21 -1.34 -1.57
CA LEU A 118 0.25 -0.34 -1.13
C LEU A 118 -0.56 0.24 -2.29
N ASN A 119 0.07 0.49 -3.44
CA ASN A 119 -0.63 0.94 -4.65
C ASN A 119 -1.67 -0.08 -5.13
N ILE A 120 -1.32 -1.37 -5.16
CA ILE A 120 -2.29 -2.42 -5.50
C ILE A 120 -3.46 -2.40 -4.50
N MET A 121 -3.20 -2.25 -3.21
CA MET A 121 -4.27 -2.13 -2.21
C MET A 121 -5.16 -0.91 -2.45
N LEU A 122 -4.58 0.24 -2.81
CA LEU A 122 -5.32 1.46 -3.14
C LEU A 122 -6.16 1.29 -4.41
N GLU A 123 -5.65 0.60 -5.43
CA GLU A 123 -6.42 0.26 -6.63
C GLU A 123 -7.59 -0.67 -6.31
N LYS A 124 -7.43 -1.64 -5.39
CA LYS A 124 -8.54 -2.50 -4.96
C LYS A 124 -9.57 -1.75 -4.13
N GLU A 125 -9.16 -0.77 -3.34
CA GLU A 125 -10.07 0.00 -2.48
C GLU A 125 -10.82 1.10 -3.25
N TYR A 126 -10.12 1.85 -4.10
CA TYR A 126 -10.66 3.04 -4.78
C TYR A 126 -10.93 2.82 -6.27
N GLY A 127 -10.55 1.68 -6.83
CA GLY A 127 -10.69 1.34 -8.24
C GLY A 127 -9.44 1.66 -9.07
N LEU A 128 -9.40 1.08 -10.28
CA LEU A 128 -8.35 1.37 -11.27
C LEU A 128 -8.33 2.86 -11.59
N GLY A 129 -7.14 3.45 -11.60
CA GLY A 129 -6.98 4.89 -11.86
C GLY A 129 -7.38 5.77 -10.68
N PHE A 130 -7.23 5.31 -9.43
CA PHE A 130 -7.46 6.16 -8.24
C PHE A 130 -6.65 7.46 -8.28
N HIS A 131 -5.51 7.49 -9.00
CA HIS A 131 -4.77 8.72 -9.27
C HIS A 131 -5.63 9.79 -9.95
N SER A 132 -6.58 9.44 -10.82
CA SER A 132 -7.51 10.41 -11.41
C SER A 132 -8.33 11.13 -10.34
N LYS A 133 -8.76 10.43 -9.29
CA LYS A 133 -9.46 11.04 -8.14
C LYS A 133 -8.55 11.99 -7.34
N ILE A 134 -7.25 11.68 -7.30
CA ILE A 134 -6.24 12.58 -6.69
C ILE A 134 -6.11 13.83 -7.56
N PHE A 135 -6.00 13.67 -8.88
CA PHE A 135 -5.90 14.79 -9.82
C PHE A 135 -7.13 15.71 -9.77
N GLU A 136 -8.35 15.16 -9.83
CA GLU A 136 -9.59 15.93 -9.72
C GLU A 136 -9.62 16.76 -8.43
N LYS A 137 -9.27 16.15 -7.28
CA LYS A 137 -9.20 16.89 -6.01
C LYS A 137 -8.15 18.00 -5.99
N VAL A 138 -7.02 17.78 -6.66
CA VAL A 138 -5.96 18.80 -6.75
C VAL A 138 -6.39 19.94 -7.66
N GLU A 139 -7.10 19.64 -8.75
CA GLU A 139 -7.67 20.64 -9.65
C GLU A 139 -8.74 21.50 -8.96
N ASP A 140 -9.62 20.87 -8.17
CA ASP A 140 -10.62 21.55 -7.34
C ASP A 140 -9.96 22.50 -6.31
N GLU A 141 -8.89 22.07 -5.66
CA GLU A 141 -8.14 22.90 -4.69
C GLU A 141 -7.41 24.08 -5.35
N LEU A 142 -6.99 23.93 -6.61
CA LEU A 142 -6.28 24.94 -7.39
C LEU A 142 -7.21 25.92 -8.11
N SER A 143 -8.50 25.60 -8.20
CA SER A 143 -9.53 26.44 -8.81
C SER A 143 -10.48 27.00 -7.74
N PRO A 144 -10.01 27.80 -6.75
CA PRO A 144 -10.93 28.50 -5.88
C PRO A 144 -11.75 29.44 -6.77
N ASP A 145 -13.07 29.28 -6.72
CA ASP A 145 -14.05 30.08 -7.46
C ASP A 145 -13.56 31.51 -7.71
N GLU A 146 -13.54 31.94 -8.97
CA GLU A 146 -13.49 33.36 -9.31
C GLU A 146 -14.54 34.06 -8.44
N GLU A 147 -14.09 34.92 -7.51
CA GLU A 147 -15.00 35.72 -6.70
C GLU A 147 -16.00 36.40 -7.66
N PRO A 148 -17.32 36.32 -7.41
CA PRO A 148 -18.23 37.17 -8.15
C PRO A 148 -17.85 38.61 -7.80
N THR A 149 -17.13 39.28 -8.70
CA THR A 149 -16.90 40.72 -8.65
C THR A 149 -18.25 41.39 -8.88
N GLY A 150 -19.06 41.41 -7.83
CA GLY A 150 -20.22 42.27 -7.69
C GLY A 150 -19.73 43.65 -7.25
N ALA A 151 -19.56 44.54 -8.22
CA ALA A 151 -19.56 45.98 -8.03
C ALA A 151 -20.14 46.66 -9.28
#